data_AF-V3ZM45-F1
#
_entry.id   AF-V3ZM45-F1
#
_cell.length_a   1.000
_cell.length_b   1.000
_cell.length_c   1.000
_cell.angle_alpha   90.00
_cell.angle_beta   90.00
_cell.angle_gamma   90.00
#
_symmetry.space_group_name_H-M   'P 1'
#
loop_
_entity.id
_entity.type
_entity.pdbx_description
1 polymer ?
#
loop_
_entity_poly.entity_id
_entity_poly.type
_entity_poly.pdbx_seq_one_letter_code
_entity_poly.pdbx_strand_id
1 'polypeptide(L)'
;QSLDLNKHDAWATHTMCHVMEMTGRSDEGITFLDRTVNDWTICGMLACHNYWHWCLYYIENGRYEEALTIFDNEIYKRAEQSGALLDIVDCASLLYRLNLENIEVGSRWKDVFEICRPHTEDHILAFNDIHILMACLGANAIDATQQLMTSLHDYCQ
;
A
#
# COMPACT_ATOMS: atom_id res chain seq x y z
N GLN A 1 -20.33 14.44 11.11
CA GLN A 1 -19.93 15.30 9.97
C GLN A 1 -19.48 14.36 8.83
N SER A 2 -19.77 14.68 7.57
CA SER A 2 -19.68 13.83 6.34
C SER A 2 -20.20 12.38 6.43
N LEU A 3 -19.57 11.50 7.21
CA LEU A 3 -19.97 10.09 7.36
C LEU A 3 -21.36 9.92 7.96
N ASP A 4 -21.82 10.85 8.80
CA ASP A 4 -23.21 10.87 9.28
C ASP A 4 -24.22 11.13 8.15
N LEU A 5 -23.81 11.87 7.11
CA LEU A 5 -24.64 12.18 5.95
C LEU A 5 -24.53 11.08 4.89
N ASN A 6 -23.33 10.52 4.71
CA ASN A 6 -23.04 9.44 3.80
C ASN A 6 -21.94 8.53 4.36
N LYS A 7 -22.35 7.42 4.99
CA LYS A 7 -21.42 6.43 5.55
C LYS A 7 -20.53 5.76 4.51
N HIS A 8 -20.93 5.79 3.23
CA HIS A 8 -20.20 5.19 2.12
C HIS A 8 -19.14 6.10 1.50
N ASP A 9 -18.92 7.28 2.07
CA ASP A 9 -17.86 8.18 1.64
C ASP A 9 -16.48 7.65 2.08
N ALA A 10 -15.83 6.89 1.20
CA ALA A 10 -14.51 6.33 1.45
C ALA A 10 -13.41 7.41 1.56
N TRP A 11 -13.61 8.60 0.99
CA TRP A 11 -12.68 9.72 1.15
C TRP A 11 -12.78 10.34 2.54
N ALA A 12 -13.99 10.45 3.08
CA ALA A 12 -14.19 10.85 4.46
C ALA A 12 -13.59 9.82 5.42
N THR A 13 -13.74 8.51 5.13
CA THR A 13 -13.08 7.44 5.89
C THR A 13 -11.55 7.59 5.87
N HIS A 14 -10.97 7.77 4.68
CA HIS A 14 -9.54 8.03 4.50
C HIS A 14 -9.06 9.26 5.29
N THR A 15 -9.82 10.36 5.25
CA THR A 15 -9.50 11.57 6.01
C THR A 15 -9.46 11.28 7.52
N MET A 16 -10.41 10.50 8.04
CA MET A 16 -10.41 10.07 9.43
C MET A 16 -9.21 9.18 9.75
N CYS A 17 -8.78 8.33 8.81
CA CYS A 17 -7.59 7.52 8.98
C CYS A 17 -6.35 8.41 9.21
N HIS A 18 -6.14 9.41 8.37
CA HIS A 18 -5.04 10.36 8.58
C HIS A 18 -5.15 11.11 9.92
N VAL A 19 -6.36 11.53 10.33
CA VAL A 19 -6.52 12.19 11.63
C VAL A 19 -6.08 11.27 12.76
N MET A 20 -6.49 10.00 12.75
CA MET A 20 -6.14 9.02 13.79
C MET A 20 -4.64 8.68 13.76
N GLU A 21 -4.06 8.52 12.56
CA GLU A 21 -2.63 8.30 12.34
C GLU A 21 -1.80 9.45 12.92
N MET A 22 -2.07 10.68 12.46
CA MET A 22 -1.29 11.88 12.81
C MET A 22 -1.45 12.30 14.27
N THR A 23 -2.43 11.75 14.98
CA THR A 23 -2.66 12.00 16.41
C THR A 23 -2.33 10.81 17.30
N GLY A 24 -1.70 9.76 16.76
CA GLY A 24 -1.25 8.58 17.52
C GLY A 24 -2.39 7.74 18.10
N ARG A 25 -3.55 7.73 17.45
CA ARG A 25 -4.77 7.02 17.88
C ARG A 25 -4.96 5.72 17.09
N SER A 26 -3.90 4.92 16.97
CA SER A 26 -3.89 3.66 16.19
C SER A 26 -4.99 2.69 16.61
N ASP A 27 -5.19 2.46 17.92
CA ASP A 27 -6.24 1.57 18.44
C ASP A 27 -7.65 2.02 18.07
N GLU A 28 -7.88 3.34 18.04
CA GLU A 28 -9.14 3.90 17.60
C GLU A 28 -9.31 3.74 16.08
N GLY A 29 -8.25 3.94 15.30
CA GLY A 29 -8.20 3.69 13.86
C GLY A 29 -8.58 2.27 13.50
N ILE A 30 -7.99 1.29 14.19
CA ILE A 30 -8.33 -0.13 14.02
C ILE A 30 -9.81 -0.36 14.30
N THR A 31 -10.31 0.14 15.44
CA THR A 31 -11.71 -0.04 15.84
C THR A 31 -12.68 0.63 14.85
N PHE A 32 -12.31 1.80 14.33
CA PHE A 32 -13.12 2.55 13.37
C PHE A 32 -13.20 1.82 12.03
N LEU A 33 -12.06 1.40 11.47
CA LEU A 33 -12.01 0.70 10.19
C LEU A 33 -12.71 -0.67 10.24
N ASP A 34 -12.54 -1.41 11.33
CA ASP A 34 -13.21 -2.70 11.56
C ASP A 34 -14.74 -2.57 11.57
N ARG A 35 -15.25 -1.64 12.39
CA ARG A 35 -16.71 -1.44 12.52
C ARG A 35 -17.37 -0.94 11.25
N THR A 36 -16.63 -0.27 10.39
CA THR A 36 -17.15 0.39 9.19
C THR A 36 -16.70 -0.27 7.89
N VAL A 37 -16.04 -1.44 7.95
CA VAL A 37 -15.46 -2.12 6.78
C VAL A 37 -16.45 -2.28 5.62
N ASN A 38 -17.69 -2.66 5.91
CA ASN A 38 -18.73 -2.84 4.89
C ASN A 38 -19.22 -1.52 4.26
N ASP A 39 -18.92 -0.39 4.89
CA ASP A 39 -19.37 0.92 4.42
C ASP A 39 -18.38 1.52 3.40
N TRP A 40 -17.07 1.44 3.64
CA TRP A 40 -16.06 2.05 2.78
C TRP A 40 -15.46 1.12 1.72
N THR A 41 -15.52 -0.21 1.91
CA THR A 41 -14.97 -1.19 0.95
C THR A 41 -15.68 -1.21 -0.40
N ILE A 42 -16.92 -0.70 -0.47
CA ILE A 42 -17.68 -0.60 -1.73
C ILE A 42 -17.05 0.40 -2.71
N CYS A 43 -16.24 1.34 -2.22
CA CYS A 43 -15.50 2.27 -3.07
C CYS A 43 -14.15 1.64 -3.45
N GLY A 44 -14.09 0.99 -4.61
CA GLY A 44 -12.89 0.28 -5.06
C GLY A 44 -11.62 1.16 -5.08
N MET A 45 -11.74 2.42 -5.48
CA MET A 45 -10.59 3.34 -5.64
C MET A 45 -9.84 3.63 -4.32
N LEU A 46 -10.53 3.67 -3.17
CA LEU A 46 -9.89 3.95 -1.88
C LEU A 46 -9.95 2.78 -0.90
N ALA A 47 -10.65 1.69 -1.24
CA ALA A 47 -10.71 0.52 -0.36
C ALA A 47 -9.31 -0.05 -0.09
N CYS A 48 -8.46 -0.19 -1.11
CA CYS A 48 -7.09 -0.66 -0.94
C CYS A 48 -6.30 0.25 0.02
N HIS A 49 -6.37 1.57 -0.21
CA HIS A 49 -5.65 2.55 0.58
C HIS A 49 -6.14 2.65 2.03
N ASN A 50 -7.44 2.49 2.28
CA ASN A 50 -7.98 2.41 3.63
C ASN A 50 -7.51 1.14 4.36
N TYR A 51 -7.40 0.00 3.67
CA TYR A 51 -6.75 -1.19 4.25
C TYR A 51 -5.26 -0.97 4.53
N TRP A 52 -4.56 -0.22 3.67
CA TRP A 52 -3.17 0.14 3.91
C TRP A 52 -2.99 0.94 5.21
N HIS A 53 -3.85 1.94 5.46
CA HIS A 53 -3.87 2.64 6.75
C HIS A 53 -4.14 1.71 7.93
N TRP A 54 -5.05 0.74 7.76
CA TRP A 54 -5.31 -0.26 8.79
C TRP A 54 -4.04 -1.03 9.13
N CYS A 55 -3.29 -1.48 8.12
CA CYS A 55 -2.02 -2.16 8.32
C CYS A 55 -1.01 -1.27 9.06
N LEU A 56 -0.95 0.03 8.77
CA LEU A 56 -0.07 0.94 9.50
C LEU A 56 -0.39 0.98 11.00
N TYR A 57 -1.67 1.00 11.38
CA TYR A 57 -2.04 0.96 12.79
C TYR A 57 -1.61 -0.34 13.47
N TYR A 58 -1.70 -1.46 12.75
CA TYR A 58 -1.20 -2.73 13.26
C TYR A 58 0.33 -2.71 13.42
N ILE A 59 1.07 -2.19 12.45
CA ILE A 59 2.54 -2.05 12.53
C ILE A 59 2.94 -1.18 13.72
N GLU A 60 2.32 0.00 13.89
CA GLU A 60 2.58 0.90 15.02
C GLU A 60 2.37 0.22 16.38
N ASN A 61 1.43 -0.71 16.46
CA ASN A 61 1.11 -1.47 17.66
C ASN A 61 1.93 -2.77 17.80
N GLY A 62 2.88 -3.05 16.91
CA GLY A 62 3.66 -4.30 16.90
C GLY A 62 2.87 -5.55 16.50
N ARG A 63 1.71 -5.38 15.86
CA ARG A 63 0.76 -6.43 15.45
C ARG A 63 0.99 -6.85 13.99
N TYR A 64 2.21 -7.30 13.71
CA TYR A 64 2.69 -7.48 12.32
C TYR A 64 1.97 -8.60 11.55
N GLU A 65 1.55 -9.67 12.23
CA GLU A 65 0.83 -10.79 11.60
C GLU A 65 -0.56 -10.36 11.10
N GLU A 66 -1.25 -9.48 11.83
CA GLU A 66 -2.52 -8.91 11.38
C GLU A 66 -2.33 -7.98 10.17
N ALA A 67 -1.25 -7.20 10.15
CA ALA A 67 -0.90 -6.38 8.98
C ALA A 67 -0.61 -7.26 7.75
N LEU A 68 0.16 -8.34 7.90
CA LEU A 68 0.43 -9.30 6.83
C LEU A 68 -0.85 -10.01 6.36
N THR A 69 -1.75 -10.35 7.28
CA THR A 69 -3.04 -10.98 6.95
C THR A 69 -3.92 -10.06 6.09
N ILE A 70 -3.98 -8.75 6.41
CA ILE A 70 -4.71 -7.78 5.56
C ILE A 70 -3.98 -7.58 4.23
N PHE A 71 -2.66 -7.50 4.23
CA PHE A 71 -1.88 -7.39 3.00
C PHE A 71 -2.23 -8.51 2.02
N ASP A 72 -2.17 -9.77 2.47
CA ASP A 72 -2.42 -10.94 1.62
C ASP A 72 -3.87 -11.03 1.13
N ASN A 73 -4.82 -10.67 1.99
CA ASN A 73 -6.23 -10.89 1.71
C ASN A 73 -6.91 -9.75 0.95
N GLU A 74 -6.45 -8.53 1.14
CA GLU A 74 -7.10 -7.33 0.64
C GLU A 74 -6.19 -6.51 -0.27
N ILE A 75 -5.03 -6.06 0.23
CA ILE A 75 -4.18 -5.11 -0.50
C ILE A 75 -3.61 -5.75 -1.77
N TYR A 76 -2.92 -6.89 -1.63
CA TYR A 76 -2.30 -7.57 -2.77
C TYR A 76 -3.33 -7.99 -3.81
N LYS A 77 -4.45 -8.61 -3.40
CA LYS A 77 -5.50 -9.05 -4.33
C LYS A 77 -6.12 -7.88 -5.10
N ARG A 78 -6.32 -6.73 -4.44
CA ARG A 78 -6.84 -5.53 -5.09
C ARG A 78 -5.84 -4.97 -6.10
N ALA A 79 -4.56 -4.89 -5.72
CA ALA A 79 -3.50 -4.44 -6.61
C ALA A 79 -3.33 -5.35 -7.84
N GLU A 80 -3.36 -6.68 -7.64
CA GLU A 80 -3.30 -7.68 -8.70
C GLU A 80 -4.50 -7.58 -9.65
N GLN A 81 -5.70 -7.35 -9.12
CA GLN A 81 -6.92 -7.22 -9.92
C GLN A 81 -7.01 -5.89 -10.66
N SER A 82 -6.63 -4.78 -10.02
CA SER A 82 -6.80 -3.43 -10.56
C SER A 82 -5.67 -3.03 -11.50
N GLY A 83 -4.43 -3.46 -11.21
CA GLY A 83 -3.21 -2.93 -11.82
C GLY A 83 -3.02 -1.42 -11.58
N ALA A 84 -3.75 -0.83 -10.64
CA ALA A 84 -3.69 0.59 -10.38
C ALA A 84 -2.39 0.93 -9.64
N LEU A 85 -1.67 1.95 -10.12
CA LEU A 85 -0.41 2.38 -9.50
C LEU A 85 -0.56 2.74 -8.02
N LEU A 86 -1.71 3.30 -7.59
CA LEU A 86 -1.98 3.59 -6.18
C LEU A 86 -1.95 2.31 -5.32
N ASP A 87 -2.59 1.24 -5.79
CA ASP A 87 -2.63 -0.03 -5.05
C ASP A 87 -1.24 -0.70 -5.05
N ILE A 88 -0.47 -0.55 -6.14
CA ILE A 88 0.90 -1.06 -6.25
C ILE A 88 1.85 -0.34 -5.29
N VAL A 89 1.77 0.99 -5.17
CA VAL A 89 2.61 1.73 -4.22
C VAL A 89 2.23 1.43 -2.77
N ASP A 90 0.94 1.18 -2.48
CA ASP A 90 0.49 0.71 -1.16
C ASP A 90 1.16 -0.63 -0.81
N CYS A 91 1.19 -1.58 -1.75
CA CYS A 91 1.88 -2.84 -1.58
C CYS A 91 3.38 -2.66 -1.26
N ALA A 92 4.11 -1.96 -2.13
CA ALA A 92 5.56 -1.78 -1.98
C ALA A 92 5.92 -1.04 -0.69
N SER A 93 5.17 0.01 -0.36
CA SER A 93 5.43 0.83 0.81
C SER A 93 5.16 0.10 2.13
N LEU A 94 4.19 -0.82 2.16
CA LEU A 94 3.90 -1.63 3.34
C LEU A 94 4.95 -2.72 3.57
N LEU A 95 5.33 -3.45 2.51
CA LEU A 95 6.40 -4.45 2.62
C LEU A 95 7.72 -3.81 3.06
N TYR A 96 8.03 -2.61 2.56
CA TYR A 96 9.22 -1.87 2.98
C TYR A 96 9.18 -1.53 4.48
N ARG A 97 8.04 -1.07 5.00
CA ARG A 97 7.87 -0.76 6.43
C ARG A 97 8.03 -2.00 7.31
N LEU A 98 7.42 -3.13 6.92
CA LEU A 98 7.58 -4.39 7.63
C LEU A 98 9.05 -4.86 7.66
N ASN A 99 9.77 -4.69 6.54
CA ASN A 99 11.21 -4.95 6.50
C ASN A 99 12.01 -4.03 7.45
N LEU A 100 11.65 -2.75 7.60
CA LEU A 100 12.29 -1.84 8.55
C LEU A 100 12.10 -2.28 10.01
N GLU A 101 10.96 -2.91 10.30
CA GLU A 101 10.67 -3.54 11.59
C GLU A 101 11.33 -4.93 11.75
N ASN A 102 12.18 -5.34 10.80
CA ASN A 102 12.84 -6.65 10.73
C ASN A 102 11.87 -7.84 10.63
N ILE A 103 10.68 -7.62 10.08
CA ILE A 103 9.69 -8.67 9.83
C ILE A 103 9.99 -9.34 8.49
N GLU A 104 10.01 -10.67 8.48
CA GLU A 104 10.21 -11.44 7.26
C GLU A 104 8.94 -11.42 6.39
N VAL A 105 9.00 -10.72 5.26
CA VAL A 105 7.86 -10.64 4.33
C VAL A 105 7.82 -11.78 3.30
N GLY A 106 8.85 -12.62 3.24
CA GLY A 106 8.89 -13.85 2.44
C GLY A 106 8.79 -13.60 0.92
N SER A 107 7.98 -14.40 0.24
CA SER A 107 7.81 -14.33 -1.23
C SER A 107 7.07 -13.10 -1.73
N ARG A 108 6.43 -12.33 -0.83
CA ARG A 108 5.56 -11.20 -1.19
C ARG A 108 6.25 -10.15 -2.06
N TRP A 109 7.56 -9.97 -1.88
CA TRP A 109 8.32 -9.07 -2.76
C TRP A 109 8.31 -9.51 -4.22
N LYS A 110 8.39 -10.82 -4.49
CA LYS A 110 8.31 -11.35 -5.85
C LYS A 110 6.91 -11.12 -6.42
N ASP A 111 5.88 -11.37 -5.64
CA ASP A 111 4.49 -11.18 -6.05
C ASP A 111 4.22 -9.68 -6.38
N VAL A 112 4.67 -8.76 -5.51
CA VAL A 112 4.58 -7.32 -5.76
C VAL A 112 5.42 -6.89 -6.97
N PHE A 113 6.59 -7.48 -7.19
CA PHE A 113 7.39 -7.18 -8.37
C PHE A 113 6.69 -7.60 -9.67
N GLU A 114 5.97 -8.73 -9.70
CA GLU A 114 5.24 -9.14 -10.90
C GLU A 114 4.18 -8.13 -11.33
N ILE A 115 3.46 -7.53 -10.39
CA ILE A 115 2.47 -6.47 -10.69
C ILE A 115 3.13 -5.13 -11.01
N CYS A 116 4.35 -4.86 -10.52
CA CYS A 116 5.14 -3.68 -10.91
C CYS A 116 5.77 -3.80 -12.31
N ARG A 117 6.09 -5.02 -12.75
CA ARG A 117 6.88 -5.28 -13.97
C ARG A 117 6.39 -4.54 -15.23
N PRO A 118 5.07 -4.42 -15.51
CA PRO A 118 4.61 -3.68 -16.67
C PRO A 118 4.88 -2.18 -16.64
N HIS A 119 5.18 -1.62 -15.46
CA HIS A 119 5.30 -0.18 -15.22
C HIS A 119 6.74 0.32 -15.10
N THR A 120 7.75 -0.55 -15.28
CA THR A 120 9.16 -0.21 -15.05
C THR A 120 9.74 0.81 -16.04
N GLU A 121 9.00 1.19 -17.08
CA GLU A 121 9.43 2.17 -18.08
C GLU A 121 8.48 3.38 -18.16
N ASP A 122 7.46 3.46 -17.29
CA ASP A 122 6.42 4.49 -17.37
C ASP A 122 6.98 5.90 -17.08
N HIS A 123 7.79 6.04 -16.02
CA HIS A 123 8.44 7.29 -15.59
C HIS A 123 7.53 8.52 -15.51
N ILE A 124 6.26 8.32 -15.13
CA ILE A 124 5.25 9.39 -15.06
C ILE A 124 5.44 10.24 -13.79
N LEU A 125 5.73 9.60 -12.66
CA LEU A 125 5.92 10.24 -11.36
C LEU A 125 7.07 9.56 -10.63
N ALA A 126 8.07 10.34 -10.22
CA ALA A 126 9.21 9.84 -9.42
C ALA A 126 8.76 9.12 -8.13
N PHE A 127 7.63 9.52 -7.57
CA PHE A 127 6.99 8.82 -6.45
C PHE A 127 6.72 7.36 -6.79
N ASN A 128 6.12 7.07 -7.96
CA ASN A 128 5.85 5.70 -8.39
C ASN A 128 7.14 4.95 -8.72
N ASP A 129 8.09 5.60 -9.41
CA ASP A 129 9.37 4.98 -9.78
C ASP A 129 10.14 4.47 -8.55
N ILE A 130 10.15 5.24 -7.46
CA ILE A 130 10.82 4.83 -6.21
C ILE A 130 10.15 3.60 -5.60
N HIS A 131 8.82 3.49 -5.63
CA HIS A 131 8.11 2.32 -5.10
C HIS A 131 8.30 1.09 -5.99
N ILE A 132 8.34 1.28 -7.32
CA ILE A 132 8.68 0.21 -8.26
C ILE A 132 10.12 -0.26 -8.01
N LEU A 133 11.07 0.67 -7.78
CA LEU A 133 12.44 0.34 -7.43
C LEU A 133 12.53 -0.47 -6.12
N MET A 134 11.75 -0.11 -5.10
CA MET A 134 11.66 -0.88 -3.85
C MET A 134 11.21 -2.32 -4.13
N ALA A 135 10.21 -2.52 -4.99
CA ALA A 135 9.75 -3.85 -5.37
C ALA A 135 10.83 -4.65 -6.13
N CYS A 136 11.52 -4.04 -7.10
CA CYS A 136 12.61 -4.69 -7.83
C CYS A 136 13.73 -5.13 -6.87
N LEU A 137 14.15 -4.25 -5.96
CA LEU A 137 15.20 -4.54 -4.97
C LEU A 137 14.76 -5.63 -3.98
N GLY A 138 13.54 -5.51 -3.44
CA GLY A 138 12.98 -6.49 -2.51
C GLY A 138 12.85 -7.89 -3.13
N ALA A 139 12.55 -7.96 -4.42
CA ALA A 139 12.48 -9.22 -5.17
C ALA A 139 13.85 -9.75 -5.61
N ASN A 140 14.93 -9.00 -5.36
CA ASN A 140 16.27 -9.25 -5.89
C ASN A 140 16.30 -9.38 -7.43
N ALA A 141 15.47 -8.60 -8.12
CA ALA A 141 15.35 -8.56 -9.58
C ALA A 141 16.40 -7.62 -10.19
N ILE A 142 17.67 -8.00 -10.10
CA ILE A 142 18.84 -7.16 -10.45
C ILE A 142 18.72 -6.56 -11.86
N ASP A 143 18.32 -7.35 -12.85
CA ASP A 143 18.20 -6.89 -14.24
C ASP A 143 17.13 -5.79 -14.36
N ALA A 144 15.97 -5.97 -13.73
CA ALA A 144 14.89 -4.97 -13.74
C ALA A 144 15.25 -3.71 -12.95
N THR A 145 15.98 -3.85 -11.83
CA THR A 145 16.54 -2.71 -11.09
C THR A 145 17.46 -1.88 -12.00
N GLN A 146 18.38 -2.53 -12.71
CA GLN A 146 19.31 -1.83 -13.59
C GLN A 146 18.58 -1.16 -14.77
N GLN A 147 17.59 -1.85 -15.35
CA GLN A 147 16.77 -1.32 -16.43
C GLN A 147 16.03 -0.06 -15.98
N LEU A 148 15.27 -0.14 -14.88
CA LEU A 148 14.51 0.99 -14.31
C LEU A 148 15.41 2.20 -14.02
N MET A 149 16.58 1.98 -13.42
CA MET A 149 17.53 3.05 -13.11
C MET A 149 18.13 3.69 -14.36
N THR A 150 18.40 2.89 -15.40
CA THR A 150 18.96 3.38 -16.66
C THR A 150 17.91 4.20 -17.41
N SER A 151 16.69 3.67 -17.56
CA SER A 151 15.61 4.35 -18.27
C SER A 151 15.15 5.62 -17.55
N LEU A 152 15.14 5.63 -16.21
CA LEU A 152 14.85 6.83 -15.42
C LEU A 152 15.93 7.91 -15.62
N HIS A 153 17.21 7.52 -15.69
CA HIS A 153 18.29 8.45 -15.98
C HIS A 153 18.14 9.08 -17.36
N ASP A 154 17.84 8.26 -18.38
CA ASP A 154 17.65 8.73 -19.75
C ASP A 154 16.43 9.65 -19.88
N TYR A 155 15.34 9.39 -19.14
CA TYR A 155 14.15 10.24 -19.11
C TYR A 155 14.41 11.65 -18.54
N CYS A 156 15.35 11.79 -17.60
CA CYS A 156 15.69 13.06 -16.97
C CYS A 156 16.66 13.94 -17.77
N GLN A 157 17.23 13.44 -18.88
CA GLN A 157 18.12 14.20 -19.75
C GLN A 157 17.36 15.02 -20.80
#